data_AF-A0A520IJB6-F1
#
_entry.id   AF-A0A520IJB6-F1
#
_cell.length_a   1.000
_cell.length_b   1.000
_cell.length_c   1.000
_cell.angle_alpha   90.00
_cell.angle_beta   90.00
_cell.angle_gamma   90.00
#
_symmetry.space_group_name_H-M   'P 1'
#
loop_
_entity.id
_entity.type
_entity.pdbx_description
1 polymer ?
#
loop_
_entity_poly.entity_id
_entity_poly.type
_entity_poly.pdbx_seq_one_letter_code
_entity_poly.pdbx_strand_id
1 'polypeptide(L)'
;CRRDDPGSRDDRAGRDDATAYETLFDHVHDVRLRSGGMLAAAIAEPSISVTSVHRQGIDRLGEGLSVEAHAVSDGLVEAFSARPCGGDVLAVQWHPEWDVAASASSRAFFSLIGQSLGTYRDR
;
A
#
# COMPACT_ATOMS: atom_id res chain seq x y z
N CYS A 1 -0.39 14.65 -35.70
CA CYS A 1 -0.80 14.67 -37.12
C CYS A 1 -0.35 13.40 -37.85
N ARG A 2 -1.19 12.37 -37.87
CA ARG A 2 -1.28 11.38 -38.96
C ARG A 2 -2.72 10.83 -38.94
N ARG A 3 -3.27 10.67 -40.13
CA ARG A 3 -4.71 10.57 -40.44
C ARG A 3 -5.30 9.21 -40.04
N ASP A 4 -6.57 9.26 -39.66
CA ASP A 4 -7.49 8.11 -39.58
C ASP A 4 -7.83 7.57 -40.98
N ASP A 5 -7.96 6.25 -41.08
CA ASP A 5 -8.76 5.58 -42.12
C ASP A 5 -9.54 4.43 -41.45
N PRO A 6 -10.85 4.25 -41.73
CA PRO A 6 -11.75 3.45 -40.90
C PRO A 6 -11.94 2.05 -41.48
N GLY A 7 -11.77 1.03 -40.65
CA GLY A 7 -12.17 -0.32 -41.03
C GLY A 7 -11.55 -1.43 -40.22
N SER A 8 -12.04 -1.65 -38.99
CA SER A 8 -12.04 -3.00 -38.43
C SER A 8 -13.08 -3.11 -37.32
N ARG A 9 -14.13 -3.86 -37.65
CA ARG A 9 -15.02 -4.69 -36.82
C ARG A 9 -15.15 -4.32 -35.34
N ASP A 10 -16.39 -3.99 -35.01
CA ASP A 10 -16.98 -3.90 -33.67
C ASP A 10 -16.91 -5.26 -32.96
N ASP A 11 -15.76 -5.57 -32.38
CA ASP A 11 -15.60 -6.67 -31.44
C ASP A 11 -16.17 -6.23 -30.08
N ARG A 12 -17.50 -6.17 -29.97
CA ARG A 12 -18.19 -6.23 -28.66
C ARG A 12 -17.99 -7.62 -28.04
N ALA A 13 -16.77 -7.93 -27.65
CA ALA A 13 -16.50 -9.01 -26.71
C ALA A 13 -16.82 -8.47 -25.32
N GLY A 14 -17.95 -8.93 -24.76
CA GLY A 14 -18.26 -8.73 -23.34
C GLY A 14 -17.09 -9.26 -22.52
N ARG A 15 -16.34 -8.36 -21.89
CA ARG A 15 -15.27 -8.70 -20.98
C ARG A 15 -15.93 -9.02 -19.65
N ASP A 16 -15.80 -10.26 -19.19
CA ASP A 16 -16.04 -10.61 -17.79
C ASP A 16 -15.09 -9.74 -16.94
N ASP A 17 -15.62 -8.62 -16.46
CA ASP A 17 -14.87 -7.54 -15.82
C ASP A 17 -14.40 -7.93 -14.41
N ALA A 18 -15.08 -8.91 -13.80
CA ALA A 18 -14.79 -9.38 -12.45
C ALA A 18 -13.47 -10.18 -12.36
N THR A 19 -13.22 -11.11 -13.30
CA THR A 19 -11.98 -11.92 -13.29
C THR A 19 -10.75 -11.08 -13.58
N ALA A 20 -10.88 -10.04 -14.40
CA ALA A 20 -9.79 -9.12 -14.67
C ALA A 20 -9.45 -8.19 -13.49
N TYR A 21 -10.42 -7.94 -12.59
CA TYR A 21 -10.21 -7.10 -11.41
C TYR A 21 -9.47 -7.85 -10.30
N GLU A 22 -9.78 -9.14 -10.10
CA GLU A 22 -9.07 -9.99 -9.12
C GLU A 22 -7.60 -10.19 -9.51
N THR A 23 -7.31 -10.41 -10.81
CA THR A 23 -5.93 -10.59 -11.30
C THR A 23 -5.03 -9.35 -11.09
N LEU A 24 -5.60 -8.15 -10.93
CA LEU A 24 -4.81 -6.95 -10.65
C LEU A 24 -4.06 -7.06 -9.31
N PHE A 25 -4.58 -7.83 -8.36
CA PHE A 25 -4.07 -7.97 -7.00
C PHE A 25 -3.24 -9.25 -6.77
N ASP A 26 -2.89 -9.97 -7.83
CA ASP A 26 -2.06 -11.18 -7.75
C ASP A 26 -0.58 -10.87 -7.48
N HIS A 27 -0.16 -9.61 -7.65
CA HIS A 27 1.22 -9.22 -7.41
C HIS A 27 1.50 -9.06 -5.92
N VAL A 28 2.27 -10.01 -5.37
CA VAL A 28 2.70 -10.05 -3.98
C VAL A 28 4.22 -9.95 -3.92
N HIS A 29 4.74 -9.11 -3.03
CA HIS A 29 6.17 -9.03 -2.75
C HIS A 29 6.44 -8.78 -1.27
N ASP A 30 7.68 -9.02 -0.84
CA ASP A 30 8.09 -8.83 0.55
C ASP A 30 8.58 -7.41 0.80
N VAL A 31 8.15 -6.83 1.91
CA VAL A 31 8.65 -5.56 2.44
C VAL A 31 9.35 -5.78 3.77
N ARG A 32 10.50 -5.14 3.95
CA ARG A 32 11.24 -5.10 5.22
C ARG A 32 10.76 -3.93 6.05
N LEU A 33 10.32 -4.20 7.26
CA LEU A 33 9.90 -3.18 8.21
C LEU A 33 11.13 -2.54 8.86
N ARG A 34 11.11 -1.22 9.02
CA ARG A 34 12.17 -0.50 9.70
C ARG A 34 12.10 -0.78 11.20
N SER A 35 13.17 -1.34 11.76
CA SER A 35 13.28 -1.56 13.20
C SER A 35 13.03 -0.27 13.99
N GLY A 36 12.18 -0.36 15.01
CA GLY A 36 11.77 0.78 15.84
C GLY A 36 10.73 1.71 15.20
N GLY A 37 10.25 1.40 14.00
CA GLY A 37 9.12 2.09 13.36
C GLY A 37 7.76 1.67 13.95
N MET A 38 6.73 2.44 13.63
CA MET A 38 5.34 2.17 14.02
C MET A 38 4.86 0.80 13.53
N LEU A 39 5.16 0.46 12.26
CA LEU A 39 4.73 -0.82 11.68
C LEU A 39 5.45 -2.01 12.32
N ALA A 40 6.77 -1.91 12.51
CA ALA A 40 7.56 -2.97 13.14
C ALA A 40 7.09 -3.26 14.58
N ALA A 41 6.72 -2.22 15.33
CA ALA A 41 6.21 -2.37 16.69
C ALA A 41 4.83 -3.06 16.73
N ALA A 42 3.95 -2.77 15.77
CA ALA A 42 2.60 -3.33 15.73
C ALA A 42 2.54 -4.74 15.18
N ILE A 43 3.35 -5.04 14.17
CA ILE A 43 3.33 -6.33 13.46
C ILE A 43 4.25 -7.35 14.16
N ALA A 44 5.31 -6.89 14.84
CA ALA A 44 6.28 -7.73 15.55
C ALA A 44 7.03 -8.74 14.65
N GLU A 45 7.15 -8.44 13.35
CA GLU A 45 7.94 -9.19 12.39
C GLU A 45 8.92 -8.27 11.66
N PRO A 46 10.09 -8.77 11.19
CA PRO A 46 11.06 -7.95 10.47
C PRO A 46 10.65 -7.67 9.01
N SER A 47 9.74 -8.48 8.45
CA SER A 47 9.26 -8.36 7.07
C SER A 47 7.89 -8.99 6.91
N ILE A 48 7.11 -8.53 5.95
CA ILE A 48 5.79 -9.07 5.60
C ILE A 48 5.63 -9.18 4.08
N SER A 49 4.78 -10.10 3.61
CA SER A 49 4.36 -10.16 2.21
C SER A 49 3.12 -9.29 2.01
N VAL A 50 3.11 -8.46 0.96
CA VAL A 50 2.05 -7.48 0.70
C VAL A 50 1.58 -7.53 -0.76
N THR A 51 0.29 -7.27 -0.96
CA THR A 51 -0.32 -7.12 -2.29
C THR A 51 -0.09 -5.70 -2.82
N SER A 52 0.62 -5.59 -3.94
CA SER A 52 1.11 -4.32 -4.48
C SER A 52 0.71 -4.14 -5.94
N VAL A 53 -0.04 -3.06 -6.22
CA VAL A 53 -0.58 -2.73 -7.55
C VAL A 53 -0.34 -1.26 -7.85
N HIS A 54 0.91 -0.90 -8.10
CA HIS A 54 1.27 0.47 -8.45
C HIS A 54 2.34 0.50 -9.56
N ARG A 55 2.27 1.53 -10.40
CA ARG A 55 3.27 1.79 -11.46
C ARG A 55 4.20 2.95 -11.12
N GLN A 56 3.98 3.58 -9.99
CA GLN A 56 4.75 4.71 -9.48
C GLN A 56 5.26 4.35 -8.09
N GLY A 57 6.31 5.03 -7.66
CA GLY A 57 6.94 4.82 -6.37
C GLY A 57 7.64 6.10 -5.90
N ILE A 58 8.00 6.12 -4.62
CA ILE A 58 8.66 7.25 -3.98
C ILE A 58 10.14 7.25 -4.37
N ASP A 59 10.55 8.23 -5.19
CA ASP A 59 11.95 8.46 -5.54
C ASP A 59 12.72 9.13 -4.39
N ARG A 60 12.16 10.22 -3.85
CA ARG A 60 12.72 10.93 -2.69
C ARG A 60 11.64 11.23 -1.67
N LEU A 61 11.85 10.75 -0.44
CA LEU A 61 10.95 11.05 0.67
C LEU A 61 11.07 12.53 1.10
N GLY A 62 9.94 13.16 1.36
CA GLY A 62 9.88 14.56 1.81
C GLY A 62 10.45 14.77 3.22
N GLU A 63 10.80 16.02 3.52
CA GLU A 63 11.28 16.42 4.85
C GLU A 63 10.19 16.20 5.92
N GLY A 64 10.60 15.79 7.12
CA GLY A 64 9.69 15.52 8.24
C GLY A 64 8.96 14.17 8.16
N LEU A 65 9.18 13.39 7.10
CA LEU A 65 8.67 12.02 6.97
C LEU A 65 9.74 11.00 7.38
N SER A 66 9.31 9.91 7.99
CA SER A 66 10.17 8.78 8.36
C SER A 66 9.79 7.55 7.56
N VAL A 67 10.77 6.86 6.98
CA VAL A 67 10.50 5.57 6.32
C VAL A 67 10.07 4.54 7.37
N GLU A 68 9.07 3.73 7.03
CA GLU A 68 8.55 2.62 7.83
C GLU A 68 8.81 1.26 7.18
N ALA A 69 8.86 1.19 5.84
CA ALA A 69 9.14 -0.05 5.13
C ALA A 69 9.81 0.18 3.78
N HIS A 70 10.61 -0.80 3.35
CA HIS A 70 11.19 -0.87 2.01
C HIS A 70 10.87 -2.21 1.35
N ALA A 71 10.61 -2.22 0.04
CA ALA A 71 10.58 -3.46 -0.74
C ALA A 71 11.93 -4.19 -0.65
N VAL A 72 11.89 -5.51 -0.45
CA VAL A 72 13.10 -6.33 -0.28
C VAL A 72 13.90 -6.46 -1.58
N SER A 73 13.22 -6.43 -2.73
CA SER A 73 13.80 -6.66 -4.06
C SER A 73 14.62 -5.49 -4.59
N ASP A 74 14.14 -4.26 -4.41
CA ASP A 74 14.72 -3.07 -5.05
C ASP A 74 14.93 -1.89 -4.08
N GLY A 75 14.50 -2.02 -2.83
CA GLY A 75 14.64 -0.99 -1.81
C GLY A 75 13.65 0.16 -1.92
N LEU A 76 12.63 0.07 -2.79
CA LEU A 76 11.61 1.11 -2.93
C LEU A 76 10.93 1.39 -1.58
N VAL A 77 10.69 2.67 -1.26
CA VAL A 77 9.95 3.01 -0.04
C VAL A 77 8.49 2.61 -0.21
N GLU A 78 8.04 1.71 0.65
CA GLU A 78 6.69 1.11 0.62
C GLU A 78 5.80 1.64 1.74
N ALA A 79 6.39 2.25 2.78
CA ALA A 79 5.62 2.91 3.84
C ALA A 79 6.39 4.06 4.48
N PHE A 80 5.66 5.05 4.99
CA PHE A 80 6.21 6.15 5.78
C PHE A 80 5.25 6.61 6.88
N SER A 81 5.82 7.24 7.90
CA SER A 81 5.10 7.85 9.01
C SER A 81 5.52 9.30 9.24
N ALA A 82 4.64 10.08 9.89
CA ALA A 82 4.93 11.44 10.32
C ALA A 82 4.06 11.84 11.52
N ARG A 83 4.46 12.90 12.22
CA ARG A 83 3.66 13.52 13.30
C ARG A 83 3.42 15.02 13.10
N PRO A 84 2.79 15.47 11.98
CA PRO A 84 2.49 16.88 11.77
C PRO A 84 1.53 17.39 12.85
N CYS A 85 1.85 18.52 13.48
CA CYS A 85 1.03 19.12 14.54
C CYS A 85 0.67 18.16 15.69
N GLY A 86 1.46 17.11 15.91
CA GLY A 86 1.24 16.10 16.94
C GLY A 86 0.22 15.01 16.60
N GLY A 87 -0.38 15.01 15.41
CA GLY A 87 -1.27 13.94 14.93
C GLY A 87 -0.49 12.84 14.21
N ASP A 88 -0.89 11.59 14.38
CA ASP A 88 -0.23 10.44 13.74
C ASP A 88 -0.64 10.30 12.27
N VAL A 89 0.35 10.19 11.39
CA VAL A 89 0.19 9.87 9.97
C VAL A 89 0.97 8.60 9.68
N LEU A 90 0.30 7.64 9.05
CA LEU A 90 0.89 6.41 8.54
C LEU A 90 0.34 6.16 7.15
N ALA A 91 1.23 5.93 6.19
CA ALA A 91 0.88 5.67 4.80
C ALA A 91 1.66 4.45 4.28
N VAL A 92 1.01 3.67 3.43
CA VAL A 92 1.54 2.47 2.79
C VAL A 92 1.24 2.52 1.30
N GLN A 93 2.09 1.90 0.49
CA GLN A 93 1.96 1.87 -0.97
C GLN A 93 1.19 0.64 -1.47
N TRP A 94 1.21 -0.45 -0.69
CA TRP A 94 0.41 -1.66 -0.90
C TRP A 94 -1.05 -1.48 -0.48
N HIS A 95 -1.87 -2.51 -0.71
CA HIS A 95 -3.30 -2.52 -0.43
C HIS A 95 -3.64 -3.34 0.84
N PRO A 96 -3.58 -2.75 2.06
CA PRO A 96 -3.93 -3.46 3.29
C PRO A 96 -5.41 -3.87 3.34
N GLU A 97 -6.28 -3.22 2.57
CA GLU A 97 -7.72 -3.47 2.51
C GLU A 97 -8.13 -4.76 1.78
N TRP A 98 -7.25 -5.31 0.94
CA TRP A 98 -7.62 -6.39 0.01
C TRP A 98 -8.04 -7.69 0.71
N ASP A 99 -7.31 -8.14 1.73
CA ASP A 99 -7.66 -9.35 2.49
C ASP A 99 -7.39 -9.19 3.98
N VAL A 100 -8.11 -8.26 4.62
CA VAL A 100 -7.99 -8.00 6.07
C VAL A 100 -8.37 -9.23 6.90
N ALA A 101 -9.25 -10.10 6.39
CA ALA A 101 -9.71 -11.28 7.11
C ALA A 101 -8.62 -12.37 7.19
N ALA A 102 -7.82 -12.56 6.15
CA ALA A 102 -6.69 -13.51 6.19
C ALA A 102 -5.39 -12.87 6.69
N SER A 103 -5.17 -11.57 6.46
CA SER A 103 -3.89 -10.90 6.74
C SER A 103 -3.79 -10.32 8.16
N ALA A 104 -2.88 -10.88 8.96
CA ALA A 104 -2.56 -10.34 10.29
C ALA A 104 -1.92 -8.94 10.22
N SER A 105 -1.06 -8.69 9.24
CA SER A 105 -0.42 -7.38 9.03
C SER A 105 -1.45 -6.31 8.64
N SER A 106 -2.45 -6.64 7.82
CA SER A 106 -3.55 -5.75 7.50
C SER A 106 -4.39 -5.40 8.72
N ARG A 107 -4.73 -6.38 9.56
CA ARG A 107 -5.44 -6.11 10.82
C ARG A 107 -4.62 -5.22 11.76
N ALA A 108 -3.32 -5.44 11.87
CA ALA A 108 -2.44 -4.62 12.68
C ALA A 108 -2.39 -3.17 12.15
N PHE A 109 -2.29 -2.98 10.84
CA PHE A 109 -2.34 -1.66 10.21
C PHE A 109 -3.63 -0.89 10.53
N PHE A 110 -4.80 -1.51 10.35
CA PHE A 110 -6.07 -0.84 10.67
C PHE A 110 -6.26 -0.62 12.18
N SER A 111 -5.70 -1.50 13.02
CA SER A 111 -5.70 -1.32 14.48
C SER A 111 -4.90 -0.07 14.88
N LEU A 112 -3.76 0.18 14.25
CA LEU A 112 -2.97 1.40 14.46
C LEU A 112 -3.76 2.67 14.13
N ILE A 113 -4.46 2.67 12.99
CA ILE A 113 -5.33 3.80 12.60
C ILE A 113 -6.43 4.01 13.66
N GLY A 114 -7.10 2.93 14.08
CA GLY A 114 -8.13 3.00 15.11
C GLY A 114 -7.63 3.56 16.44
N GLN A 115 -6.44 3.14 16.90
CA GLN A 115 -5.81 3.64 18.12
C GLN A 115 -5.44 5.13 18.03
N SER A 116 -4.96 5.59 16.86
CA SER A 116 -4.67 7.00 16.62
C SER A 116 -5.93 7.86 16.71
N LEU A 117 -7.06 7.38 16.20
CA LEU A 117 -8.33 8.09 16.30
C LEU A 117 -8.89 8.09 17.74
N GLY A 118 -8.72 7.00 18.49
CA GLY A 118 -9.13 6.92 19.90
C GLY A 118 -8.36 7.87 20.80
N THR A 119 -7.03 7.89 20.67
CA THR A 119 -6.15 8.79 21.44
C THR A 119 -6.39 10.27 21.13
N TYR A 120 -6.87 10.61 19.93
CA TYR A 120 -7.28 11.97 19.60
C TYR A 120 -8.57 12.41 20.33
N ARG A 121 -9.49 11.48 20.63
CA ARG A 121 -10.76 11.78 21.33
C ARG A 121 -10.57 12.02 22.83
N ASP A 122 -9.49 11.52 23.40
CA ASP A 122 -9.17 11.60 24.83
C ASP A 122 -8.24 12.78 25.18
N ARG A 123 -7.97 13.67 24.22
CA ARG A 123 -7.16 14.90 24.36
C ARG A 123 -8.03 16.14 24.25
#